data_AF-A0A9N9VWM5-F1
#
_entry.id   AF-A0A9N9VWM5-F1
#
_cell.length_a   1.000
_cell.length_b   1.000
_cell.length_c   1.000
_cell.angle_alpha   90.00
_cell.angle_beta   90.00
_cell.angle_gamma   90.00
#
_symmetry.space_group_name_H-M   'P 1'
#
loop_
_entity.id
_entity.type
_entity.pdbx_description
1 polymer ?
#
loop_
_entity_poly.entity_id
_entity_poly.type
_entity_poly.pdbx_seq_one_letter_code
_entity_poly.pdbx_strand_id
1 'polypeptide(L)'
;MKLPIKALTVLQQPNRRELTEQQWRTLVEEITSRGHLPFFDIAYQGLGRGLDEDAYGVRHFASLGSEMIIAQSFAKNLGLYGQRVGALHVVASTKEAAAAVKYQLRCMIRHNELQEIRQRLERSRQELFHKLANVHKV
;
A
#
# COMPACT_ATOMS: atom_id res chain seq x y z
N MET A 1 -22.00 10.47 12.78
CA MET A 1 -21.23 11.42 11.96
C MET A 1 -20.72 10.65 10.73
N LYS A 2 -21.40 10.74 9.58
CA LYS A 2 -20.93 10.11 8.33
C LYS A 2 -19.78 10.96 7.80
N LEU A 3 -18.56 10.40 7.76
CA LEU A 3 -17.46 11.04 7.05
C LEU A 3 -17.87 11.17 5.57
N PRO A 4 -17.70 12.35 4.93
CA PRO A 4 -17.94 12.46 3.50
C PRO A 4 -17.03 11.46 2.80
N ILE A 5 -17.60 10.60 1.95
CA ILE A 5 -16.85 9.59 1.21
C ILE A 5 -15.96 10.35 0.24
N LYS A 6 -14.70 10.60 0.61
CA LYS A 6 -13.67 11.05 -0.32
C LYS A 6 -13.50 9.95 -1.35
N ALA A 7 -13.79 10.20 -2.62
CA ALA A 7 -13.54 9.22 -3.66
C ALA A 7 -12.03 8.93 -3.74
N LEU A 8 -11.66 7.65 -3.76
CA LEU A 8 -10.27 7.22 -3.86
C LEU A 8 -9.84 7.29 -5.33
N THR A 9 -8.81 8.09 -5.64
CA THR A 9 -8.26 8.17 -7.00
C THR A 9 -6.93 7.46 -7.06
N VAL A 10 -6.84 6.39 -7.85
CA VAL A 10 -5.61 5.60 -8.00
C VAL A 10 -4.70 6.25 -9.05
N LEU A 11 -3.50 6.59 -8.63
CA LEU A 11 -2.45 7.21 -9.42
C LEU A 11 -1.31 6.21 -9.56
N GLN A 12 -1.21 5.60 -10.73
CA GLN A 12 -0.15 4.65 -11.04
C GLN A 12 0.97 5.37 -11.79
N GLN A 13 2.22 4.96 -11.55
CA GLN A 13 3.33 5.23 -12.46
C GLN A 13 3.42 4.06 -13.47
N PRO A 14 2.74 4.07 -14.62
CA PRO A 14 2.98 3.07 -15.65
C PRO A 14 4.25 3.46 -16.40
N ASN A 15 5.14 2.50 -16.62
CA ASN A 15 6.44 2.63 -17.31
C ASN A 15 6.41 3.24 -18.74
N ARG A 16 5.29 3.83 -19.21
CA ARG A 16 5.11 4.33 -20.58
C ARG A 16 4.27 5.60 -20.76
N ARG A 17 3.67 6.19 -19.71
CA ARG A 17 2.98 7.49 -19.80
C ARG A 17 3.19 8.26 -18.51
N GLU A 18 4.40 8.77 -18.34
CA GLU A 18 4.69 9.70 -17.26
C GLU A 18 4.00 11.03 -17.55
N LEU A 19 3.23 11.51 -16.56
CA LEU A 19 2.66 12.84 -16.62
C LEU A 19 3.78 13.88 -16.56
N THR A 20 3.67 14.94 -17.35
CA THR A 20 4.53 16.11 -17.21
C THR A 20 4.26 16.81 -15.88
N GLU A 21 5.19 17.61 -15.38
CA GLU A 21 4.99 18.40 -14.15
C GLU A 21 3.74 19.28 -14.23
N GLN A 22 3.44 19.84 -15.41
CA GLN A 22 2.24 20.63 -15.64
C GLN A 22 0.96 19.79 -15.51
N GLN A 23 0.96 18.58 -16.07
CA GLN A 23 -0.16 17.65 -15.92
C GLN A 23 -0.35 17.21 -14.47
N TRP A 24 0.74 17.01 -13.72
CA TRP A 24 0.67 16.75 -12.28
C TRP A 24 0.03 17.90 -11.51
N ARG A 25 0.39 19.15 -11.81
CA ARG A 25 -0.21 20.34 -11.19
C ARG A 25 -1.73 20.39 -11.42
N THR A 26 -2.16 20.26 -12.67
CA THR A 26 -3.58 20.21 -13.02
C THR A 26 -4.31 19.05 -12.33
N LEU A 27 -3.68 17.88 -12.25
CA LEU A 27 -4.26 16.72 -11.59
C LEU A 27 -4.46 16.94 -10.08
N VAL A 28 -3.50 17.59 -9.41
CA VAL A 28 -3.65 17.91 -7.98
C VAL A 28 -4.81 18.87 -7.76
N GLU A 29 -4.93 19.91 -8.58
CA GLU A 29 -6.03 20.87 -8.51
C GLU A 29 -7.39 20.15 -8.68
N GLU A 30 -7.49 19.24 -9.64
CA GLU A 30 -8.71 18.48 -9.90
C GLU A 30 -9.08 17.54 -8.75
N ILE A 31 -8.11 16.79 -8.23
CA ILE A 31 -8.31 15.85 -7.12
C ILE A 31 -8.68 16.62 -5.83
N THR A 32 -7.99 17.73 -5.58
CA THR A 32 -8.19 18.55 -4.37
C THR A 32 -9.53 19.29 -4.42
N SER A 33 -9.89 19.89 -5.57
CA SER A 33 -11.16 20.62 -5.73
C SER A 33 -12.38 19.72 -5.56
N ARG A 34 -12.26 18.44 -5.92
CA ARG A 34 -13.30 17.41 -5.72
C ARG A 34 -13.28 16.76 -4.33
N GLY A 35 -12.31 17.10 -3.48
CA GLY A 35 -12.14 16.51 -2.16
C GLY A 35 -11.79 15.02 -2.20
N HIS A 36 -11.18 14.54 -3.29
CA HIS A 36 -10.78 13.15 -3.43
C HIS A 36 -9.56 12.83 -2.54
N LEU A 37 -9.42 11.57 -2.15
CA LEU A 37 -8.22 11.07 -1.48
C LEU A 37 -7.29 10.44 -2.53
N PRO A 38 -6.10 11.01 -2.78
CA PRO A 38 -5.12 10.41 -3.68
C PRO A 38 -4.57 9.10 -3.12
N PHE A 39 -4.49 8.08 -3.96
CA PHE A 39 -3.83 6.81 -3.70
C PHE A 39 -2.75 6.56 -4.74
N PHE A 40 -1.49 6.53 -4.34
CA PHE A 40 -0.36 6.28 -5.23
C PHE A 40 0.05 4.81 -5.21
N ASP A 41 0.19 4.21 -6.39
CA ASP A 41 0.85 2.91 -6.58
C ASP A 41 2.21 3.12 -7.24
N ILE A 42 3.27 2.95 -6.45
CA ILE A 42 4.66 3.19 -6.82
C ILE A 42 5.44 1.89 -6.77
N ALA A 43 5.52 1.22 -7.91
CA ALA A 43 6.25 -0.04 -8.03
C ALA A 43 7.59 0.07 -8.76
N TYR A 44 7.85 1.20 -9.42
CA TYR A 44 8.96 1.35 -10.38
C TYR A 44 9.84 2.58 -10.11
N GLN A 45 9.76 3.20 -8.93
CA GLN A 45 10.55 4.39 -8.62
C GLN A 45 12.06 4.11 -8.80
N GLY A 46 12.72 4.97 -9.57
CA GLY A 46 14.13 4.87 -9.93
C GLY A 46 14.39 4.07 -11.21
N LEU A 47 13.35 3.56 -11.88
CA LEU A 47 13.46 2.84 -13.15
C LEU A 47 12.96 3.65 -14.35
N GLY A 48 12.39 4.84 -14.12
CA GLY A 48 12.00 5.81 -15.14
C GLY A 48 13.10 6.83 -15.41
N ARG A 49 12.89 8.08 -14.97
CA ARG A 49 13.84 9.19 -15.15
C ARG A 49 14.86 9.30 -14.01
N GLY A 50 14.53 8.79 -12.84
CA GLY A 50 15.40 8.80 -11.67
C GLY A 50 14.60 8.71 -10.37
N LEU A 51 15.29 8.54 -9.24
CA LEU A 51 14.62 8.33 -7.95
C LEU A 51 13.78 9.53 -7.50
N ASP A 52 14.25 10.74 -7.81
CA ASP A 52 13.62 11.99 -7.40
C ASP A 52 12.51 12.40 -8.38
N GLU A 53 12.78 12.25 -9.68
CA GLU A 53 11.89 12.56 -10.79
C GLU A 53 10.65 11.66 -10.76
N ASP A 54 10.84 10.36 -10.55
CA ASP A 54 9.75 9.37 -10.48
C ASP A 54 8.85 9.61 -9.24
N ALA A 55 9.38 10.30 -8.22
CA ALA A 55 8.67 10.66 -7.00
C ALA A 55 8.03 12.06 -7.03
N TYR A 56 8.15 12.80 -8.15
CA TYR A 56 7.67 14.19 -8.26
C TYR A 56 6.19 14.33 -7.85
N GLY A 57 5.31 13.47 -8.38
CA GLY A 57 3.87 13.54 -8.08
C GLY A 57 3.57 13.46 -6.58
N VAL A 58 4.12 12.45 -5.89
CA VAL A 58 3.94 12.30 -4.43
C VAL A 58 4.50 13.51 -3.68
N ARG A 59 5.71 13.96 -4.04
CA ARG A 59 6.33 15.13 -3.38
C ARG A 59 5.52 16.39 -3.59
N HIS A 60 4.95 16.57 -4.78
CA HIS A 60 4.11 17.72 -5.07
C HIS A 60 2.82 17.71 -4.23
N PHE A 61 2.12 16.58 -4.15
CA PHE A 61 0.97 16.43 -3.24
C PHE A 61 1.37 16.67 -1.77
N ALA A 62 2.52 16.14 -1.33
CA ALA A 62 3.02 16.35 0.03
C ALA A 62 3.30 17.84 0.31
N SER A 63 3.91 18.55 -0.64
CA SER A 63 4.25 19.97 -0.52
C SER A 63 3.01 20.87 -0.34
N LEU A 64 1.86 20.41 -0.82
CA LEU A 64 0.58 21.11 -0.72
C LEU A 64 -0.20 20.73 0.56
N GLY A 65 0.36 19.88 1.42
CA GLY A 65 -0.27 19.42 2.65
C GLY A 65 -1.45 18.47 2.43
N SER A 66 -1.56 17.87 1.23
CA SER A 66 -2.65 16.95 0.91
C SER A 66 -2.53 15.64 1.68
N GLU A 67 -3.64 15.19 2.29
CA GLU A 67 -3.74 13.82 2.79
C GLU A 67 -3.68 12.85 1.62
N MET A 68 -2.98 11.72 1.78
CA MET A 68 -2.82 10.73 0.72
C MET A 68 -2.33 9.38 1.25
N ILE A 69 -2.47 8.35 0.43
CA ILE A 69 -1.96 7.00 0.69
C ILE A 69 -0.97 6.65 -0.42
N ILE A 70 0.17 6.04 -0.07
CA ILE A 70 1.16 5.55 -1.04
C ILE A 70 1.47 4.08 -0.75
N ALA A 71 1.18 3.21 -1.70
CA ALA A 71 1.66 1.84 -1.74
C ALA A 71 2.95 1.80 -2.57
N GLN A 72 4.07 1.47 -1.92
CA GLN A 72 5.38 1.38 -2.54
C GLN A 72 5.86 -0.07 -2.58
N SER A 73 6.30 -0.55 -3.74
CA SER A 73 6.87 -1.89 -3.90
C SER A 73 8.37 -1.81 -4.13
N PHE A 74 9.13 -2.68 -3.46
CA PHE A 74 10.57 -2.83 -3.67
C PHE A 74 10.93 -4.02 -4.57
N ALA A 75 9.94 -4.65 -5.19
CA ALA A 75 10.14 -5.83 -6.02
C ALA A 75 11.01 -5.51 -7.25
N LYS A 76 10.74 -4.39 -7.95
CA LYS A 76 11.35 -4.11 -9.26
C LYS A 76 12.64 -3.32 -9.16
N ASN A 77 12.65 -2.25 -8.35
CA ASN A 77 13.81 -1.40 -8.21
C ASN A 77 14.94 -2.01 -7.35
N LEU A 78 14.63 -2.91 -6.41
CA LEU A 78 15.62 -3.63 -5.59
C LEU A 78 15.71 -5.14 -5.90
N GLY A 79 14.95 -5.65 -6.88
CA GLY A 79 14.96 -7.07 -7.24
C GLY A 79 14.33 -8.01 -6.20
N LEU A 80 13.59 -7.50 -5.22
CA LEU A 80 13.04 -8.26 -4.08
C LEU A 80 11.69 -8.96 -4.38
N TYR A 81 11.48 -9.47 -5.61
CA TYR A 81 10.19 -10.01 -6.08
C TYR A 81 9.59 -11.08 -5.16
N GLY A 82 10.42 -12.04 -4.71
CA GLY A 82 10.01 -13.16 -3.86
C GLY A 82 9.94 -12.84 -2.37
N GLN A 83 10.54 -11.73 -1.93
CA GLN A 83 10.62 -11.37 -0.51
C GLN A 83 9.40 -10.57 -0.03
N ARG A 84 8.50 -10.21 -0.96
CA ARG A 84 7.25 -9.49 -0.67
C ARG A 84 7.45 -8.18 0.09
N VAL A 85 8.56 -7.48 -0.19
CA VAL A 85 8.94 -6.25 0.51
C VAL A 85 8.28 -5.03 -0.15
N GLY A 86 7.65 -4.21 0.68
CA GLY A 86 6.99 -2.97 0.31
C GLY A 86 6.76 -2.09 1.52
N ALA A 87 6.23 -0.89 1.28
CA ALA A 87 5.84 0.05 2.33
C ALA A 87 4.47 0.63 2.01
N LEU A 88 3.67 0.85 3.05
CA LEU A 88 2.46 1.65 2.99
C LEU A 88 2.72 2.94 3.76
N HIS A 89 2.68 4.07 3.05
CA HIS A 89 2.76 5.40 3.65
C HIS A 89 1.37 6.00 3.70
N VAL A 90 1.03 6.64 4.81
CA VAL A 90 -0.20 7.44 4.92
C VAL A 90 0.17 8.81 5.44
N VAL A 91 -0.18 9.83 4.67
CA VAL A 91 -0.04 11.23 5.04
C VAL A 91 -1.39 11.70 5.55
N ALA A 92 -1.43 12.14 6.79
CA ALA A 92 -2.62 12.66 7.45
C ALA A 92 -2.43 14.12 7.83
N SER A 93 -3.53 14.86 7.91
CA SER A 93 -3.54 16.30 8.20
C SER A 93 -3.03 16.65 9.59
N THR A 94 -3.13 15.74 10.56
CA THR A 94 -2.69 15.95 11.94
C THR A 94 -1.90 14.77 12.50
N LYS A 95 -1.12 15.02 13.56
CA LYS A 95 -0.34 13.98 14.25
C LYS A 95 -1.27 12.95 14.90
N GLU A 96 -2.41 13.40 15.44
CA GLU A 96 -3.41 12.56 16.08
C GLU A 96 -4.06 11.62 15.06
N ALA A 97 -4.42 12.15 13.88
CA ALA A 97 -4.96 11.35 12.79
C ALA A 97 -3.94 10.33 12.28
N ALA A 98 -2.68 10.75 12.09
CA ALA A 98 -1.59 9.85 11.72
C ALA A 98 -1.39 8.72 12.75
N ALA A 99 -1.43 9.04 14.04
CA ALA A 99 -1.31 8.07 15.12
C ALA A 99 -2.48 7.07 15.14
N ALA A 100 -3.71 7.56 14.95
CA ALA A 100 -4.91 6.73 14.86
C ALA A 100 -4.85 5.78 13.66
N VAL A 101 -4.49 6.27 12.47
CA VAL A 101 -4.31 5.44 11.27
C VAL A 101 -3.23 4.39 11.51
N LYS A 102 -2.07 4.78 12.05
CA LYS A 102 -0.98 3.85 12.37
C LYS A 102 -1.42 2.76 13.34
N TYR A 103 -2.22 3.10 14.35
CA TYR A 103 -2.80 2.11 15.26
C TYR A 103 -3.71 1.10 14.53
N GLN A 104 -4.63 1.58 13.69
CA GLN A 104 -5.52 0.72 12.91
C GLN A 104 -4.73 -0.21 11.97
N LEU A 105 -3.70 0.31 11.29
CA LEU A 105 -2.81 -0.49 10.45
C LEU A 105 -2.12 -1.60 11.26
N ARG A 106 -1.60 -1.30 12.46
CA ARG A 106 -0.99 -2.30 13.34
C ARG A 106 -1.96 -3.38 13.76
N CYS A 107 -3.20 -3.01 14.08
CA CYS A 107 -4.25 -3.97 14.41
C CYS A 107 -4.55 -4.91 13.25
N MET A 108 -4.66 -4.37 12.02
CA MET A 108 -4.88 -5.18 10.81
C MET A 108 -3.71 -6.11 10.50
N ILE A 109 -2.47 -5.63 10.62
CA ILE A 109 -1.26 -6.46 10.43
C ILE A 109 -1.28 -7.62 11.43
N ARG A 110 -1.45 -7.33 12.72
CA ARG A 110 -1.49 -8.35 13.76
C ARG A 110 -2.65 -9.33 13.56
N HIS A 111 -3.80 -8.85 13.11
CA HIS A 111 -4.93 -9.71 12.78
C HIS A 111 -4.55 -10.68 11.66
N ASN A 112 -3.96 -10.20 10.56
CA ASN A 112 -3.55 -11.04 9.45
C ASN A 112 -2.51 -12.09 9.87
N GLU A 113 -1.49 -11.69 10.64
CA GLU A 113 -0.48 -12.62 11.19
C GLU A 113 -1.12 -13.75 12.02
N LEU A 114 -2.08 -13.41 12.88
CA LEU A 114 -2.80 -14.40 13.69
C LEU A 114 -3.64 -15.35 12.82
N GLN A 115 -4.24 -14.87 11.74
CA GLN A 115 -4.98 -15.72 10.80
C GLN A 115 -4.04 -16.71 10.09
N GLU A 116 -2.87 -16.25 9.65
CA GLU A 116 -1.86 -17.13 9.03
C GLU A 116 -1.38 -18.22 10.00
N ILE A 117 -1.11 -17.86 11.27
CA ILE A 117 -0.71 -18.82 12.30
C ILE A 117 -1.81 -19.88 12.51
N ARG A 118 -3.07 -19.44 12.64
CA ARG A 118 -4.22 -20.35 12.80
C ARG A 118 -4.34 -21.32 11.63
N GLN A 119 -4.25 -20.82 10.39
CA GLN A 119 -4.30 -21.67 9.20
C GLN A 119 -3.15 -22.67 9.13
N ARG A 120 -1.95 -22.30 9.58
CA ARG A 120 -0.80 -23.23 9.63
C ARG A 120 -0.99 -24.32 10.68
N LEU A 121 -1.54 -23.98 11.84
CA LEU A 121 -1.88 -24.94 12.90
C LEU A 121 -2.97 -25.92 12.44
N GLU A 122 -4.02 -25.42 11.77
CA GLU A 122 -5.10 -26.25 11.24
C GLU A 122 -4.59 -27.23 10.17
N ARG A 123 -3.74 -26.75 9.25
CA ARG A 123 -3.09 -27.61 8.25
C ARG A 123 -2.22 -28.69 8.90
N SER A 124 -1.36 -28.32 9.83
CA SER A 124 -0.49 -29.27 10.54
C SER A 124 -1.31 -30.32 11.30
N ARG A 125 -2.42 -29.91 11.93
CA ARG A 125 -3.35 -30.81 12.61
C ARG A 125 -3.99 -31.80 11.63
N GLN A 126 -4.48 -31.33 10.48
CA GLN A 126 -5.07 -32.20 9.45
C GLN A 126 -4.05 -33.22 8.91
N GLU A 127 -2.82 -32.80 8.67
CA GLU A 127 -1.73 -33.70 8.23
C GLU A 127 -1.42 -34.79 9.26
N LEU A 128 -1.38 -34.43 10.56
CA LEU A 128 -1.17 -35.40 11.64
C LEU A 128 -2.30 -36.42 11.72
N PHE A 129 -3.55 -35.99 11.66
CA PHE A 129 -4.69 -36.91 11.65
C PHE A 129 -4.67 -37.83 10.43
N HIS A 130 -4.33 -37.30 9.25
CA HIS A 130 -4.20 -38.12 8.04
C HIS A 130 -3.11 -39.18 8.20
N LYS A 131 -1.94 -38.83 8.75
CA LYS A 131 -0.86 -39.79 9.04
C LYS A 131 -1.30 -40.86 10.05
N LEU A 132 -1.93 -40.46 11.16
CA LEU A 132 -2.40 -41.41 12.19
C LEU A 132 -3.46 -42.39 11.66
N ALA A 133 -4.36 -41.92 10.79
CA ALA A 133 -5.36 -42.78 10.16
C ALA A 133 -4.76 -43.83 9.22
N ASN A 134 -3.62 -43.52 8.58
CA ASN A 134 -2.92 -44.46 7.71
C ASN A 134 -2.05 -45.46 8.48
N VAL A 135 -1.57 -45.10 9.69
CA VAL A 135 -0.80 -46.02 10.56
C VAL A 135 -1.65 -47.20 11.04
N HIS A 136 -2.95 -47.02 11.23
CA HIS A 136 -3.87 -48.09 11.66
C HIS A 136 -4.40 -48.96 10.51
N LYS A 137 -3.90 -48.76 9.27
CA LYS A 137 -4.25 -49.56 8.08
C LYS A 137 -3.15 -50.54 7.65
N VAL A 138 -2.11 -50.71 8.46
CA VAL A 138 -1.06 -51.75 8.34
C VAL A 138 -1.20 -52.70 9.51
#